data_AF-A0A2J5I859-F1
#
_entry.id   AF-A0A2J5I859-F1
#
_cell.length_a   1.000
_cell.length_b   1.000
_cell.length_c   1.000
_cell.angle_alpha   90.00
_cell.angle_beta   90.00
_cell.angle_gamma   90.00
#
_symmetry.space_group_name_H-M   'P 1'
#
loop_
_entity.id
_entity.type
_entity.pdbx_description
1 polymer ?
#
loop_
_entity_poly.entity_id
_entity_poly.type
_entity_poly.pdbx_seq_one_letter_code
_entity_poly.pdbx_strand_id
1 'polypeptide(L)'
;MQHFDRAVAVGFLRSYAHLIRHRSDFVLARQYHLISETVDWPQWSRFIHNFRYIEDVYVSKRYQYGQLRLSRLNWAVRLFRPPSAKTVWYYEIPYWSIQVYTRRYTAPLIFLFASISMVLSSMQVLLSGPMGDHRILSTTLDGFQDMARAFGGFSILVLLFLAMTWLLLIVTPLAVLAWQVSWGYRHRERV
;
A
#
# COMPACT_ATOMS: atom_id res chain seq x y z
N MET A 1 13.88 -20.94 -24.16
CA MET A 1 12.90 -22.00 -23.80
C MET A 1 12.80 -22.04 -22.29
N GLN A 2 11.65 -21.73 -21.70
CA GLN A 2 11.47 -21.78 -20.24
C GLN A 2 11.53 -23.25 -19.79
N HIS A 3 12.51 -23.62 -18.96
CA HIS A 3 12.54 -24.94 -18.34
C HIS A 3 11.31 -25.08 -17.44
N PHE A 4 10.38 -25.94 -17.84
CA PHE A 4 9.19 -26.22 -17.05
C PHE A 4 9.60 -27.06 -15.85
N ASP A 5 9.59 -26.45 -14.66
CA ASP A 5 10.00 -27.13 -13.44
C ASP A 5 8.88 -28.10 -13.00
N ARG A 6 9.11 -29.40 -13.21
CA ARG A 6 8.16 -30.47 -12.88
C ARG A 6 7.70 -30.38 -11.42
N ALA A 7 8.59 -30.02 -10.50
CA ALA A 7 8.28 -29.92 -9.08
C ALA A 7 7.26 -28.81 -8.77
N VAL A 8 7.25 -27.74 -9.58
CA VAL A 8 6.30 -26.63 -9.45
C VAL A 8 4.92 -27.04 -9.98
N ALA A 9 4.88 -27.75 -11.11
CA ALA A 9 3.63 -28.23 -11.71
C ALA A 9 2.95 -29.29 -10.83
N VAL A 10 3.72 -30.20 -10.24
CA VAL A 10 3.23 -31.21 -9.31
C VAL A 10 2.65 -30.56 -8.05
N GLY A 11 3.32 -29.55 -7.50
CA GLY A 11 2.80 -28.79 -6.34
C GLY A 11 1.50 -28.04 -6.64
N PHE A 12 1.39 -27.48 -7.85
CA PHE A 12 0.17 -26.85 -8.31
C PHE A 12 -0.99 -27.84 -8.39
N LEU A 13 -0.77 -29.01 -9.03
CA LEU A 13 -1.79 -30.06 -9.15
C LEU A 13 -2.19 -30.64 -7.79
N ARG A 14 -1.23 -30.84 -6.87
CA ARG A 14 -1.53 -31.23 -5.49
C ARG A 14 -2.42 -30.20 -4.78
N SER A 15 -2.15 -28.91 -4.98
CA SER A 15 -2.99 -27.85 -4.40
C SER A 15 -4.43 -27.93 -4.92
N TYR A 16 -4.61 -28.15 -6.23
CA TYR A 16 -5.93 -28.40 -6.84
C TYR A 16 -6.59 -29.68 -6.32
N ALA A 17 -5.81 -30.72 -6.07
CA ALA A 17 -6.29 -32.00 -5.55
C ALA A 17 -6.88 -31.88 -4.13
N HIS A 18 -6.36 -30.96 -3.32
CA HIS A 18 -6.90 -30.62 -2.01
C HIS A 18 -8.01 -29.57 -2.06
N LEU A 19 -7.98 -28.65 -3.02
CA LEU A 19 -9.00 -27.60 -3.19
C LEU A 19 -10.32 -28.15 -3.73
N ILE A 20 -10.27 -29.04 -4.71
CA ILE A 20 -11.46 -29.58 -5.40
C ILE A 20 -11.63 -31.04 -4.99
N ARG A 21 -12.15 -31.25 -3.78
CA ARG A 21 -12.23 -32.59 -3.20
C ARG A 21 -13.55 -33.29 -3.54
N HIS A 22 -14.64 -32.54 -3.53
CA HIS A 22 -16.00 -33.02 -3.69
C HIS A 22 -16.65 -32.49 -4.97
N ARG A 23 -17.77 -33.11 -5.34
CA ARG A 23 -18.54 -32.69 -6.52
C ARG A 23 -19.08 -31.26 -6.38
N SER A 24 -19.40 -30.82 -5.17
CA SER A 24 -19.76 -29.42 -4.87
C SER A 24 -18.64 -28.46 -5.26
N ASP A 25 -17.40 -28.76 -4.85
CA ASP A 25 -16.23 -27.92 -5.11
C ASP A 25 -15.92 -27.87 -6.60
N PHE A 26 -16.18 -28.96 -7.32
CA PHE A 26 -16.02 -29.04 -8.76
C PHE A 26 -17.02 -28.15 -9.51
N VAL A 27 -18.28 -28.12 -9.07
CA VAL A 27 -19.29 -27.20 -9.63
C VAL A 27 -18.86 -25.75 -9.39
N LEU A 28 -18.38 -25.45 -8.19
CA LEU A 28 -17.88 -24.11 -7.85
C LEU A 28 -16.66 -23.74 -8.70
N ALA A 29 -15.71 -24.67 -8.86
CA ALA A 29 -14.50 -24.46 -9.67
C ALA A 29 -14.83 -24.23 -11.14
N ARG A 30 -15.88 -24.88 -11.66
CA ARG A 30 -16.40 -24.63 -13.02
C ARG A 30 -17.03 -23.24 -13.12
N GLN A 31 -17.82 -22.83 -12.12
CA GLN A 31 -18.43 -21.50 -12.07
C GLN A 31 -17.38 -20.37 -12.07
N TYR A 32 -16.24 -20.58 -11.41
CA TYR A 32 -15.12 -19.63 -11.40
C TYR A 32 -14.13 -19.82 -12.55
N HIS A 33 -14.45 -20.64 -13.56
CA HIS A 33 -13.59 -20.93 -14.72
C HIS A 33 -12.18 -21.45 -14.36
N LEU A 34 -12.04 -22.14 -13.21
CA LEU A 34 -10.78 -22.77 -12.79
C LEU A 34 -10.50 -24.08 -13.52
N ILE A 35 -11.54 -24.70 -14.09
CA ILE A 35 -11.48 -25.96 -14.84
C ILE A 35 -12.28 -25.76 -16.13
N SER A 36 -11.79 -26.34 -17.23
CA SER A 36 -12.51 -26.34 -18.52
C SER A 36 -13.90 -26.95 -18.36
N GLU A 37 -14.90 -26.34 -19.02
CA GLU A 37 -16.28 -26.84 -19.05
C GLU A 37 -16.39 -28.21 -19.73
N THR A 38 -15.42 -28.56 -20.58
CA THR A 38 -15.36 -29.84 -21.31
C THR A 38 -14.99 -31.05 -20.43
N VAL A 39 -14.48 -30.82 -19.21
CA VAL A 39 -14.05 -31.90 -18.32
C VAL A 39 -15.20 -32.29 -17.43
N ASP A 40 -15.54 -33.58 -17.38
CA ASP A 40 -16.57 -34.10 -16.48
C ASP A 40 -16.02 -34.52 -15.11
N TRP A 41 -16.90 -34.55 -14.10
CA TRP A 41 -16.52 -34.94 -12.74
C TRP A 41 -15.79 -36.29 -12.64
N PRO A 42 -16.22 -37.39 -13.30
CA PRO A 42 -15.52 -38.66 -13.23
C PRO A 42 -14.15 -38.65 -13.91
N GLN A 43 -13.95 -37.79 -14.91
CA GLN A 43 -12.65 -37.61 -15.58
C GLN A 43 -11.71 -36.83 -14.65
N TRP A 44 -12.18 -35.71 -14.09
CA TRP A 44 -11.43 -34.91 -13.12
C TRP A 44 -11.04 -35.72 -11.88
N SER A 45 -12.01 -36.43 -11.29
CA SER A 45 -11.80 -37.22 -10.07
C SER A 45 -10.71 -38.28 -10.27
N ARG A 46 -10.75 -39.02 -11.40
CA ARG A 46 -9.72 -40.00 -11.74
C ARG A 46 -8.35 -39.37 -11.96
N PHE A 47 -8.31 -38.26 -12.68
CA PHE A 47 -7.06 -37.54 -12.95
C PHE A 47 -6.40 -37.02 -11.66
N ILE A 48 -7.18 -36.35 -10.81
CA ILE A 48 -6.66 -35.62 -9.66
C ILE A 48 -6.35 -36.53 -8.46
N HIS A 49 -6.93 -37.74 -8.42
CA HIS A 49 -6.78 -38.70 -7.32
C HIS A 49 -5.31 -38.98 -6.97
N ASN A 50 -4.48 -39.22 -7.99
CA ASN A 50 -3.08 -39.58 -7.81
C ASN A 50 -2.23 -38.45 -7.23
N PHE A 51 -2.65 -37.19 -7.39
CA PHE A 51 -1.90 -36.03 -6.93
C PHE A 51 -2.09 -35.72 -5.43
N ARG A 52 -3.07 -36.35 -4.77
CA ARG A 52 -3.32 -36.16 -3.32
C ARG A 52 -2.27 -36.80 -2.43
N TYR A 53 -1.66 -37.89 -2.89
CA TYR A 53 -0.74 -38.71 -2.08
C TYR A 53 0.73 -38.37 -2.34
N ILE A 54 1.01 -37.28 -3.04
CA ILE A 54 2.37 -36.88 -3.36
C ILE A 54 3.02 -36.26 -2.13
N GLU A 55 4.14 -36.85 -1.71
CA GLU A 55 4.94 -36.38 -0.58
C GLU A 55 5.59 -35.00 -0.86
N ASP A 56 5.87 -34.26 0.22
CA ASP A 56 6.48 -32.92 0.18
C ASP A 56 7.85 -32.90 -0.50
N VAL A 57 8.55 -34.03 -0.56
CA VAL A 57 9.87 -34.18 -1.20
C VAL A 57 9.80 -34.00 -2.72
N TYR A 58 8.68 -34.35 -3.35
CA TYR A 58 8.49 -34.27 -4.81
C TYR A 58 7.95 -32.91 -5.27
N VAL A 59 7.74 -31.99 -4.33
CA VAL A 59 7.14 -30.69 -4.60
C VAL A 59 8.17 -29.59 -4.37
N SER A 60 8.12 -28.53 -5.18
CA SER A 60 8.94 -27.33 -4.97
C SER A 60 8.78 -26.80 -3.54
N LYS A 61 9.89 -26.38 -2.92
CA LYS A 61 9.94 -25.79 -1.57
C LYS A 61 8.87 -24.71 -1.37
N ARG A 62 8.51 -23.97 -2.43
CA ARG A 62 7.43 -22.97 -2.40
C ARG A 62 6.11 -23.49 -1.82
N TYR A 63 5.71 -24.72 -2.14
CA TYR A 63 4.45 -25.30 -1.67
C TYR A 63 4.56 -25.98 -0.30
N GLN A 64 5.79 -26.20 0.19
CA GLN A 64 6.02 -26.64 1.58
C GLN A 64 5.74 -25.49 2.55
N TYR A 65 6.01 -24.26 2.11
CA TYR A 65 5.63 -23.05 2.85
C TYR A 65 4.15 -22.77 2.59
N GLY A 66 3.35 -22.74 3.64
CA GLY A 66 1.92 -22.42 3.55
C GLY A 66 1.63 -21.04 2.94
N GLN A 67 0.36 -20.74 2.72
CA GLN A 67 -0.06 -19.46 2.16
C GLN A 67 0.17 -18.32 3.17
N LEU A 68 1.33 -17.66 3.08
CA LEU A 68 1.60 -16.45 3.84
C LEU A 68 0.81 -15.28 3.23
N ARG A 69 0.04 -14.59 4.08
CA ARG A 69 -0.63 -13.34 3.68
C ARG A 69 0.41 -12.35 3.17
N LEU A 70 0.13 -11.72 2.03
CA LEU A 70 1.03 -10.75 1.38
C LEU A 70 1.44 -9.61 2.34
N SER A 71 0.57 -9.21 3.27
CA SER A 71 0.90 -8.22 4.30
C SER A 71 2.03 -8.67 5.23
N ARG A 72 2.00 -9.92 5.70
CA ARG A 72 3.05 -10.50 6.57
C ARG A 72 4.34 -10.70 5.78
N LEU A 73 4.22 -11.07 4.51
CA LEU A 73 5.37 -11.23 3.62
C LEU A 73 6.05 -9.88 3.34
N ASN A 74 5.28 -8.81 3.12
CA ASN A 74 5.82 -7.45 2.98
C ASN A 74 6.57 -7.01 4.25
N TRP A 75 6.02 -7.31 5.43
CA TRP A 75 6.71 -7.07 6.70
C TRP A 75 7.99 -7.90 6.84
N ALA A 76 7.95 -9.18 6.47
CA ALA A 76 9.14 -10.04 6.50
C ALA A 76 10.23 -9.53 5.54
N VAL A 77 9.87 -9.07 4.35
CA VAL A 77 10.82 -8.46 3.41
C VAL A 77 11.44 -7.18 3.99
N ARG A 78 10.62 -6.33 4.64
CA ARG A 78 11.11 -5.10 5.29
C ARG A 78 12.11 -5.38 6.41
N LEU A 79 11.86 -6.42 7.22
CA LEU A 79 12.67 -6.74 8.38
C LEU A 79 13.93 -7.54 8.02
N PHE A 80 13.81 -8.56 7.15
CA PHE A 80 14.87 -9.53 6.90
C PHE A 80 15.65 -9.28 5.61
N ARG A 81 15.17 -8.41 4.71
CA ARG A 81 15.76 -8.11 3.39
C ARG A 81 16.36 -9.35 2.68
N PRO A 82 15.53 -10.33 2.30
CA PRO A 82 16.03 -11.51 1.63
C PRO A 82 16.66 -11.15 0.27
N PRO A 83 17.75 -11.81 -0.15
CA PRO A 83 18.42 -11.53 -1.42
C PRO A 83 17.54 -11.79 -2.66
N SER A 84 16.43 -12.52 -2.50
CA SER A 84 15.45 -12.78 -3.55
C SER A 84 14.44 -11.62 -3.75
N ALA A 85 14.40 -10.63 -2.87
CA ALA A 85 13.48 -9.50 -3.01
C ALA A 85 14.02 -8.46 -4.00
N LYS A 86 13.22 -8.13 -5.02
CA LYS A 86 13.56 -7.10 -6.01
C LYS A 86 13.52 -5.68 -5.43
N THR A 87 12.79 -5.48 -4.33
CA THR A 87 12.53 -4.17 -3.71
C THR A 87 12.70 -4.25 -2.20
N VAL A 88 13.22 -3.18 -1.59
CA VAL A 88 13.51 -3.09 -0.15
C VAL A 88 12.23 -3.08 0.72
N TRP A 89 11.11 -2.61 0.16
CA TRP A 89 9.91 -2.27 0.94
C TRP A 89 8.73 -3.23 0.76
N TYR A 90 8.70 -3.98 -0.34
CA TYR A 90 7.57 -4.81 -0.74
C TYR A 90 8.09 -6.05 -1.46
N TYR A 91 7.44 -7.20 -1.22
CA TYR A 91 7.70 -8.43 -1.94
C TYR A 91 7.23 -8.33 -3.40
N GLU A 92 6.03 -7.75 -3.58
CA GLU A 92 5.43 -7.44 -4.87
C GLU A 92 4.82 -6.04 -4.79
N ILE A 93 4.97 -5.25 -5.85
CA ILE A 93 4.52 -3.85 -5.86
C ILE A 93 2.99 -3.84 -5.78
N PRO A 94 2.39 -3.35 -4.68
CA PRO A 94 0.96 -3.54 -4.43
C PRO A 94 0.06 -2.70 -5.34
N TYR A 95 0.60 -1.62 -5.92
CA TYR A 95 -0.15 -0.71 -6.79
C TYR A 95 0.68 -0.38 -8.02
N TRP A 96 0.15 -0.71 -9.20
CA TRP A 96 0.74 -0.31 -10.48
C TRP A 96 0.54 1.19 -10.77
N SER A 97 -0.49 1.81 -10.18
CA SER A 97 -0.85 3.20 -10.44
C SER A 97 -0.84 4.04 -9.16
N ILE A 98 -0.08 5.14 -9.20
CA ILE A 98 -0.05 6.20 -8.18
C ILE A 98 -1.47 6.75 -7.92
N GLN A 99 -2.33 6.77 -8.94
CA GLN A 99 -3.68 7.37 -8.87
C GLN A 99 -4.59 6.67 -7.85
N VAL A 100 -4.46 5.35 -7.70
CA VAL A 100 -5.31 4.59 -6.75
C VAL A 100 -4.92 4.89 -5.31
N TYR A 101 -3.61 5.10 -5.07
CA TYR A 101 -3.10 5.47 -3.76
C TYR A 101 -3.52 6.90 -3.40
N THR A 102 -3.31 7.87 -4.29
CA THR A 102 -3.65 9.26 -4.01
C THR A 102 -5.15 9.45 -3.77
N ARG A 103 -6.01 8.85 -4.61
CA ARG A 103 -7.47 8.96 -4.47
C ARG A 103 -7.99 8.59 -3.07
N ARG A 104 -7.38 7.61 -2.40
CA ARG A 104 -7.81 7.16 -1.07
C ARG A 104 -7.41 8.12 0.06
N TYR A 105 -6.30 8.83 -0.09
CA TYR A 105 -5.79 9.76 0.93
C TYR A 105 -6.15 11.23 0.65
N THR A 106 -6.52 11.59 -0.58
CA THR A 106 -6.86 12.97 -0.95
C THR A 106 -8.07 13.52 -0.16
N ALA A 107 -9.16 12.75 -0.03
CA ALA A 107 -10.37 13.22 0.63
C ALA A 107 -10.16 13.62 2.11
N PRO A 108 -9.58 12.77 2.99
CA PRO A 108 -9.32 13.16 4.38
C PRO A 108 -8.28 14.27 4.51
N LEU A 109 -7.30 14.37 3.59
CA LEU A 109 -6.32 15.45 3.60
C LEU A 109 -6.93 16.81 3.25
N ILE A 110 -7.82 16.87 2.25
CA ILE A 110 -8.54 18.10 1.91
C ILE A 110 -9.45 18.53 3.07
N PHE A 111 -10.13 17.58 3.72
CA PHE A 111 -10.96 17.87 4.88
C PHE A 111 -10.14 18.45 6.04
N LEU A 112 -9.03 17.81 6.39
CA LEU A 112 -8.12 18.30 7.43
C LEU A 112 -7.57 19.69 7.10
N PHE A 113 -7.15 19.90 5.85
CA PHE A 113 -6.68 21.20 5.37
C PHE A 113 -7.77 22.28 5.50
N ALA A 114 -8.98 22.00 5.02
CA ALA A 114 -10.11 22.93 5.10
C ALA A 114 -10.48 23.26 6.55
N SER A 115 -10.52 22.27 7.45
CA SER A 115 -10.79 22.49 8.87
C SER A 115 -9.74 23.40 9.51
N ILE A 116 -8.45 23.14 9.25
CA ILE A 116 -7.35 23.95 9.79
C ILE A 116 -7.39 25.37 9.21
N SER A 117 -7.59 25.52 7.90
CA SER A 117 -7.72 26.82 7.23
C SER A 117 -8.90 27.62 7.78
N MET A 118 -10.05 26.99 7.99
CA MET A 118 -11.24 27.66 8.53
C MET A 118 -11.01 28.16 9.96
N VAL A 119 -10.41 27.34 10.82
CA VAL A 119 -10.03 27.76 12.18
C VAL A 119 -9.07 28.95 12.11
N LEU A 120 -8.04 28.86 11.27
CA LEU A 120 -7.04 29.91 11.11
C LEU A 120 -7.63 31.21 10.55
N SER A 121 -8.56 31.13 9.60
CA SER A 121 -9.26 32.30 9.07
C SER A 121 -10.18 32.95 10.10
N SER A 122 -10.94 32.16 10.88
CA SER A 122 -11.74 32.71 11.99
C SER A 122 -10.88 33.45 13.03
N MET A 123 -9.67 32.94 13.22
CA MET A 123 -8.69 33.49 14.15
C MET A 123 -8.05 34.78 13.63
N GLN A 124 -7.77 34.87 12.33
CA GLN A 124 -7.28 36.09 11.69
C GLN A 124 -8.29 37.25 11.82
N VAL A 125 -9.58 36.94 11.72
CA VAL A 125 -10.66 37.93 11.89
C VAL A 125 -10.67 38.51 13.31
N LEU A 126 -10.53 37.67 14.34
CA LEU A 126 -10.49 38.11 15.74
C LEU A 126 -9.30 39.06 16.01
N LEU A 127 -8.14 38.80 15.40
CA LEU A 127 -6.93 39.61 15.56
C LEU A 127 -7.00 40.96 14.83
N SER A 128 -7.87 41.11 13.83
CA SER A 128 -8.00 42.33 13.00
C SER A 128 -8.99 43.39 13.52
N GLY A 129 -9.69 43.15 14.63
CA GLY A 129 -10.71 44.07 15.16
C GLY A 129 -10.14 45.40 15.68
N PRO A 130 -10.82 46.56 15.48
CA PRO A 130 -10.27 47.86 15.82
C PRO A 130 -10.21 48.07 17.34
N MET A 131 -9.02 48.44 17.82
CA MET A 131 -8.74 48.78 19.22
C MET A 131 -9.48 50.07 19.61
N GLY A 132 -10.60 49.92 20.32
CA GLY A 132 -11.41 51.02 20.85
C GLY A 132 -11.27 51.21 22.36
N ASP A 133 -10.59 52.29 22.73
CA ASP A 133 -10.73 53.14 23.93
C ASP A 133 -10.60 52.55 25.36
N HIS A 134 -9.37 52.70 25.85
CA HIS A 134 -8.90 53.23 27.15
C HIS A 134 -9.51 52.79 28.51
N ARG A 135 -8.60 52.18 29.32
CA ARG A 135 -8.51 52.11 30.81
C ARG A 135 -9.03 50.88 31.55
N ILE A 136 -9.85 50.02 30.96
CA ILE A 136 -10.13 48.66 31.52
C ILE A 136 -9.26 47.58 30.84
N LEU A 137 -8.55 47.98 29.78
CA LEU A 137 -7.91 47.09 28.81
C LEU A 137 -6.46 46.71 29.14
N SER A 138 -5.73 47.39 30.03
CA SER A 138 -4.26 47.20 30.13
C SER A 138 -3.82 45.83 30.68
N THR A 139 -4.53 45.26 31.66
CA THR A 139 -4.26 43.90 32.16
C THR A 139 -4.74 42.80 31.23
N THR A 140 -5.77 43.06 30.42
CA THR A 140 -6.19 42.17 29.34
C THR A 140 -5.28 42.29 28.11
N LEU A 141 -4.73 43.47 27.81
CA LEU A 141 -3.86 43.75 26.67
C LEU A 141 -2.53 42.99 26.73
N ASP A 142 -1.90 42.90 27.89
CA ASP A 142 -0.67 42.10 28.05
C ASP A 142 -0.98 40.61 27.82
N GLY A 143 -2.08 40.12 28.39
CA GLY A 143 -2.57 38.76 28.13
C GLY A 143 -2.94 38.52 26.66
N PHE A 144 -3.55 39.51 26.00
CA PHE A 144 -3.90 39.46 24.57
C PHE A 144 -2.66 39.52 23.66
N GLN A 145 -1.63 40.28 24.02
CA GLN A 145 -0.37 40.33 23.26
C GLN A 145 0.43 39.04 23.42
N ASP A 146 0.48 38.46 24.62
CA ASP A 146 1.14 37.18 24.84
C ASP A 146 0.36 36.02 24.19
N MET A 147 -0.98 36.06 24.21
CA MET A 147 -1.81 35.17 23.38
C MET A 147 -1.49 35.37 21.90
N ALA A 148 -1.49 36.59 21.39
CA ALA A 148 -1.23 36.87 19.97
C ALA A 148 0.16 36.39 19.51
N ARG A 149 1.20 36.48 20.37
CA ARG A 149 2.54 35.94 20.08
C ARG A 149 2.56 34.41 20.04
N ALA A 150 1.95 33.75 21.03
CA ALA A 150 1.82 32.30 21.05
C ALA A 150 1.04 31.78 19.83
N PHE A 151 0.00 32.51 19.42
CA PHE A 151 -0.83 32.18 18.27
C PHE A 151 -0.18 32.46 16.92
N GLY A 152 0.62 33.53 16.81
CA GLY A 152 1.47 33.76 15.64
C GLY A 152 2.45 32.60 15.44
N GLY A 153 3.07 32.13 16.52
CA GLY A 153 3.93 30.94 16.50
C GLY A 153 3.21 29.68 16.03
N PHE A 154 1.99 29.44 16.52
CA PHE A 154 1.17 28.29 16.10
C PHE A 154 0.80 28.34 14.61
N SER A 155 0.39 29.51 14.10
CA SER A 155 0.08 29.72 12.67
C SER A 155 1.28 29.43 11.77
N ILE A 156 2.45 29.94 12.14
CA ILE A 156 3.70 29.69 11.41
C ILE A 156 4.05 28.20 11.43
N LEU A 157 3.88 27.52 12.55
CA LEU A 157 4.16 26.08 12.69
C LEU A 157 3.23 25.25 11.80
N VAL A 158 1.94 25.58 11.75
CA VAL A 158 0.95 24.94 10.85
C VAL A 158 1.31 25.16 9.38
N LEU A 159 1.69 26.38 9.00
CA LEU A 159 2.12 26.68 7.63
C LEU A 159 3.39 25.92 7.24
N LEU A 160 4.35 25.79 8.15
CA LEU A 160 5.56 24.98 7.95
C LEU A 160 5.22 23.49 7.78
N PHE A 161 4.30 22.97 8.59
CA PHE A 161 3.87 21.56 8.50
C PHE A 161 3.16 21.29 7.16
N LEU A 162 2.32 22.23 6.72
CA LEU A 162 1.65 22.17 5.42
C LEU A 162 2.68 22.23 4.27
N ALA A 163 3.62 23.18 4.32
CA ALA A 163 4.68 23.31 3.32
C ALA A 163 5.54 22.04 3.25
N MET A 164 5.87 21.44 4.40
CA MET A 164 6.60 20.17 4.48
C MET A 164 5.80 19.01 3.89
N THR A 165 4.47 18.98 4.11
CA THR A 165 3.58 17.97 3.50
C THR A 165 3.57 18.10 1.97
N TRP A 166 3.46 19.32 1.45
CA TRP A 166 3.56 19.59 0.01
C TRP A 166 4.92 19.23 -0.57
N LEU A 167 6.01 19.55 0.14
CA LEU A 167 7.36 19.19 -0.24
C LEU A 167 7.49 17.66 -0.36
N LEU A 168 7.04 16.91 0.64
CA LEU A 168 7.10 15.44 0.61
C LEU A 168 6.26 14.85 -0.53
N LEU A 169 5.07 15.41 -0.79
CA LEU A 169 4.21 14.99 -1.90
C LEU A 169 4.82 15.23 -3.28
N ILE A 170 5.65 16.27 -3.44
CA ILE A 170 6.32 16.59 -4.71
C ILE A 170 7.66 15.86 -4.85
N VAL A 171 8.43 15.76 -3.77
CA VAL A 171 9.77 15.12 -3.76
C VAL A 171 9.66 13.62 -3.98
N THR A 172 8.66 12.96 -3.39
CA THR A 172 8.49 11.50 -3.53
C THR A 172 8.31 11.04 -4.99
N PRO A 173 7.42 11.61 -5.83
CA PRO A 173 7.31 11.22 -7.24
C PRO A 173 8.54 11.60 -8.05
N LEU A 174 9.17 12.76 -7.79
CA LEU A 174 10.41 13.16 -8.46
C LEU A 174 11.56 12.19 -8.18
N ALA A 175 11.72 11.76 -6.92
CA ALA A 175 12.73 10.79 -6.53
C ALA A 175 12.48 9.42 -7.18
N VAL A 176 11.21 8.99 -7.27
CA VAL A 176 10.84 7.73 -7.95
C VAL A 176 11.13 7.81 -9.45
N LEU A 177 10.81 8.94 -10.11
CA LEU A 177 11.11 9.14 -11.53
C LEU A 177 12.62 9.17 -11.79
N ALA A 178 13.38 9.89 -10.97
CA ALA A 178 14.84 9.93 -11.08
C ALA A 178 15.46 8.52 -10.90
N TRP A 179 14.95 7.75 -9.94
CA TRP A 179 15.34 6.36 -9.74
C TRP A 179 15.01 5.48 -10.95
N GLN A 180 13.81 5.62 -11.53
CA GLN A 180 13.40 4.85 -12.72
C GLN A 180 14.23 5.18 -13.95
N VAL A 181 14.53 6.46 -14.17
CA VAL A 181 15.40 6.92 -15.27
C VAL A 181 16.82 6.40 -15.05
N SER A 182 17.39 6.55 -13.86
CA SER A 182 18.73 6.05 -13.52
C SER A 182 18.83 4.53 -13.70
N TRP A 183 17.82 3.78 -13.26
CA TRP A 183 17.76 2.34 -13.45
C TRP A 183 17.70 1.96 -14.93
N GLY A 184 16.91 2.68 -15.75
CA GLY A 184 16.81 2.49 -17.20
C GLY A 184 18.12 2.74 -17.94
N TYR A 185 18.89 3.76 -17.55
CA TYR A 185 20.23 4.00 -18.11
C TYR A 185 21.21 2.89 -17.71
N ARG A 186 21.21 2.46 -16.44
CA ARG A 186 22.15 1.48 -15.91
C ARG A 186 21.97 0.06 -16.48
N HIS A 187 20.79 -0.25 -17.01
CA HIS A 187 20.47 -1.56 -17.60
C HIS A 187 20.42 -1.55 -19.14
N ARG A 188 20.67 -0.40 -19.79
CA ARG A 188 20.75 -0.31 -21.26
C ARG A 188 22.06 -0.88 -21.82
N GLU A 189 23.13 -0.95 -21.04
CA GLU A 189 24.45 -1.43 -21.49
C GLU A 189 24.62 -2.97 -21.40
N ARG A 190 23.55 -3.72 -21.11
CA ARG A 190 23.55 -5.19 -21.05
C ARG A 190 22.47 -5.82 -21.94
N VAL A 191 22.15 -5.20 -23.06
CA VAL A 191 21.33 -5.80 -24.14
C VAL A 191 22.18 -5.87 -25.39
#